data_AF-A0A3D8GS72-F1
#
_entry.id   AF-A0A3D8GS72-F1
#
_cell.length_a   1.000
_cell.length_b   1.000
_cell.length_c   1.000
_cell.angle_alpha   90.00
_cell.angle_beta   90.00
_cell.angle_gamma   90.00
#
_symmetry.space_group_name_H-M   'P 1'
#
loop_
_entity.id
_entity.type
_entity.pdbx_description
1 polymer ?
#
loop_
_entity_poly.entity_id
_entity_poly.type
_entity_poly.pdbx_seq_one_letter_code
_entity_poly.pdbx_strand_id
1 'polypeptide(L)'
;MEWTFTGLFIISALMLVVSILKSTRAAKAQHTQIDQIHISIMEEINTLQKSIRNIELDQEVLMKEAGLQLSLEEKLFMREVLDLYDRKYSIESIAEMKNVSSSTIQELLAPYQAMKDEGRKVANEN
;
A
#
# COMPACT_ATOMS: atom_id res chain seq x y z
N MET A 1 -21.93 56.02 38.58
CA MET A 1 -21.75 54.56 38.51
C MET A 1 -22.24 53.93 37.21
N GLU A 2 -23.08 54.60 36.40
CA GLU A 2 -23.60 54.00 35.15
C GLU A 2 -22.58 53.97 34.00
N TRP A 3 -21.68 54.96 33.94
CA TRP A 3 -20.65 55.09 32.91
C TRP A 3 -19.65 53.90 32.84
N THR A 4 -19.39 53.23 33.96
CA THR A 4 -18.48 52.07 34.00
C THR A 4 -19.09 50.84 33.34
N PHE A 5 -20.41 50.64 33.48
CA PHE A 5 -21.10 49.52 32.82
C PHE A 5 -21.17 49.72 31.31
N THR A 6 -21.41 50.95 30.85
CA THR A 6 -21.42 51.27 29.42
C THR A 6 -20.05 51.02 28.77
N GLY A 7 -18.96 51.44 29.42
CA GLY A 7 -17.60 51.20 28.91
C GLY A 7 -17.27 49.71 28.81
N LEU A 8 -17.61 48.93 29.85
CA LEU A 8 -17.38 47.49 29.86
C LEU A 8 -18.19 46.76 28.78
N PHE A 9 -19.43 47.20 28.55
CA PHE A 9 -20.29 46.65 27.50
C PHE A 9 -19.71 46.90 26.10
N ILE A 10 -19.22 48.11 25.83
CA ILE A 10 -18.60 48.45 24.53
C ILE A 10 -17.34 47.63 24.29
N ILE A 11 -16.48 47.49 25.30
CA ILE A 11 -15.25 46.68 25.18
C ILE A 11 -15.59 45.21 24.91
N SER A 12 -16.60 44.69 25.61
CA SER A 12 -17.05 43.30 25.42
C SER A 12 -17.64 43.08 24.03
N ALA A 13 -18.44 44.03 23.52
CA ALA A 13 -18.98 43.98 22.17
C ALA A 13 -17.87 44.00 21.11
N LEU A 14 -16.85 44.85 21.28
CA LEU A 14 -15.69 44.88 20.38
C LEU A 14 -14.91 43.56 20.41
N MET A 15 -14.67 42.99 21.59
CA MET A 15 -14.01 41.70 21.71
C MET A 15 -14.82 40.57 21.07
N LEU A 16 -16.15 40.62 21.21
CA LEU A 16 -17.06 39.64 20.60
C LEU A 16 -16.95 39.68 19.07
N VAL A 17 -16.97 40.88 18.47
CA VAL A 17 -16.84 41.04 17.01
C VAL A 17 -15.50 40.48 16.53
N VAL A 18 -14.39 40.81 17.21
CA VAL A 18 -13.06 40.29 16.87
C VAL A 18 -13.01 38.77 17.00
N SER A 19 -13.62 38.21 18.05
CA SER A 19 -13.68 36.76 18.28
C SER A 19 -14.41 36.03 17.16
N ILE A 20 -15.57 36.53 16.72
CA ILE A 20 -16.35 35.94 15.64
C ILE A 20 -15.56 35.98 14.31
N LEU A 21 -14.91 37.10 13.99
CA LEU A 21 -14.11 37.21 12.77
C LEU A 21 -12.90 36.28 12.78
N LYS A 22 -12.24 36.09 13.93
CA LYS A 22 -11.12 35.16 14.06
C LYS A 22 -11.57 33.70 14.00
N SER A 23 -12.68 33.37 14.64
CA SER A 23 -13.28 32.02 14.65
C SER A 23 -13.69 31.56 13.25
N THR A 24 -14.37 32.43 12.48
CA THR A 24 -14.78 32.11 11.11
C THR A 24 -13.61 31.90 10.15
N ARG A 25 -12.53 32.68 10.29
CA ARG A 25 -11.29 32.47 9.52
C ARG A 25 -10.58 31.17 9.90
N ALA A 26 -10.53 30.84 11.19
CA ALA A 26 -9.93 29.60 11.67
C ALA A 26 -10.70 28.35 11.21
N ALA A 27 -12.04 28.40 11.27
CA ALA A 27 -12.90 27.31 10.78
C ALA A 27 -12.72 27.07 9.27
N LYS A 28 -12.65 28.15 8.47
CA LYS A 28 -12.40 28.04 7.03
C LYS A 28 -11.03 27.43 6.73
N ALA A 29 -9.99 27.83 7.46
CA ALA A 29 -8.64 27.28 7.30
C ALA A 29 -8.52 25.80 7.71
N GLN A 30 -9.29 25.35 8.70
CA GLN A 30 -9.36 23.93 9.08
C GLN A 30 -10.08 23.10 8.02
N HIS A 31 -11.22 23.57 7.51
CA HIS A 31 -11.93 22.88 6.43
C HIS A 31 -11.08 22.74 5.16
N THR A 32 -10.38 23.80 4.74
CA THR A 32 -9.50 23.75 3.57
C THR A 32 -8.33 22.76 3.73
N GLN A 33 -7.77 22.64 4.95
CA GLN A 33 -6.71 21.65 5.21
C GLN A 33 -7.23 20.21 5.16
N ILE A 34 -8.43 19.97 5.71
CA ILE A 34 -9.07 18.64 5.66
C ILE A 34 -9.37 18.26 4.19
N ASP A 35 -9.91 19.19 3.40
CA ASP A 35 -10.20 18.95 1.98
C ASP A 35 -8.92 18.64 1.17
N GLN A 36 -7.82 19.35 1.44
CA GLN A 36 -6.53 19.12 0.79
C GLN A 36 -5.96 17.72 1.08
N ILE A 37 -6.05 17.25 2.32
CA ILE A 37 -5.58 15.91 2.71
C ILE A 37 -6.44 14.81 2.05
N HIS A 38 -7.76 15.00 1.98
CA HIS A 38 -8.62 14.02 1.31
C HIS A 38 -8.34 13.92 -0.19
N ILE A 39 -8.07 15.05 -0.86
CA ILE A 39 -7.75 15.08 -2.29
C ILE A 39 -6.41 14.36 -2.54
N SER A 40 -5.38 14.64 -1.75
CA SER A 40 -4.07 14.00 -1.92
C SER A 40 -4.13 12.49 -1.69
N ILE A 41 -4.86 12.04 -0.68
CA ILE A 41 -5.04 10.60 -0.42
C ILE A 41 -5.76 9.92 -1.58
N MET A 42 -6.79 10.54 -2.15
CA MET A 42 -7.51 9.95 -3.28
C MET A 42 -6.63 9.87 -4.54
N GLU A 43 -5.79 10.88 -4.76
CA GLU A 43 -4.81 10.88 -5.85
C GLU A 43 -3.74 9.81 -5.66
N GLU A 44 -3.22 9.65 -4.44
CA GLU A 44 -2.30 8.58 -4.06
C GLU A 44 -2.91 7.19 -4.26
N ILE A 45 -4.17 6.97 -3.85
CA ILE A 45 -4.88 5.71 -4.08
C ILE A 45 -5.01 5.41 -5.58
N ASN A 46 -5.38 6.40 -6.38
CA ASN A 46 -5.55 6.24 -7.82
C ASN A 46 -4.21 5.94 -8.53
N THR A 47 -3.14 6.61 -8.12
CA THR A 47 -1.79 6.36 -8.66
C THR A 47 -1.27 4.98 -8.28
N LEU A 48 -1.52 4.51 -7.05
CA LEU A 48 -1.23 3.14 -6.63
C LEU A 48 -2.04 2.11 -7.43
N GLN A 49 -3.34 2.33 -7.60
CA GLN A 49 -4.21 1.43 -8.38
C GLN A 49 -3.75 1.31 -9.83
N LYS A 50 -3.37 2.42 -10.47
CA LYS A 50 -2.79 2.41 -11.82
C LYS A 50 -1.48 1.64 -11.88
N SER A 51 -0.62 1.81 -10.89
CA SER A 51 0.68 1.12 -10.83
C SER A 51 0.49 -0.40 -10.72
N ILE A 52 -0.43 -0.85 -9.86
CA ILE A 52 -0.81 -2.28 -9.74
C ILE A 52 -1.34 -2.78 -11.08
N ARG A 53 -2.24 -2.03 -11.72
CA ARG A 53 -2.82 -2.42 -13.01
C ARG A 53 -1.77 -2.57 -14.11
N ASN A 54 -0.77 -1.70 -14.13
CA ASN A 54 0.33 -1.79 -15.09
C ASN A 54 1.16 -3.06 -14.85
N ILE A 55 1.49 -3.36 -13.59
CA ILE A 55 2.23 -4.58 -13.23
C ILE A 55 1.46 -5.84 -13.65
N GLU A 56 0.14 -5.89 -13.43
CA GLU A 56 -0.72 -6.99 -13.88
C GLU A 56 -0.67 -7.17 -15.41
N LEU A 57 -0.75 -6.07 -16.14
CA LEU A 57 -0.70 -6.08 -17.61
C LEU A 57 0.68 -6.51 -18.12
N ASP A 58 1.76 -6.04 -17.50
CA ASP A 58 3.13 -6.44 -17.84
C ASP A 58 3.34 -7.94 -17.59
N GLN A 59 2.82 -8.47 -16.48
CA GLN A 59 2.83 -9.91 -16.22
C GLN A 59 2.05 -10.69 -17.27
N GLU A 60 0.88 -10.21 -17.68
CA GLU A 60 0.08 -10.86 -18.72
C GLU A 60 0.80 -10.85 -20.08
N VAL A 61 1.45 -9.73 -20.44
CA VAL A 61 2.28 -9.62 -21.64
C VAL A 61 3.45 -10.60 -21.59
N LEU A 62 4.21 -10.62 -20.49
CA LEU A 62 5.35 -11.54 -20.31
C LEU A 62 4.93 -13.01 -20.39
N MET A 63 3.82 -13.37 -19.76
CA MET A 63 3.26 -14.72 -19.83
C MET A 63 2.89 -15.10 -21.27
N LYS A 64 2.25 -14.18 -21.99
CA LYS A 64 1.84 -14.40 -23.38
C LYS A 64 3.04 -14.52 -24.32
N GLU A 65 4.07 -13.70 -24.13
CA GLU A 65 5.32 -13.74 -24.89
C GLU A 65 6.11 -15.04 -24.62
N ALA A 66 6.15 -15.49 -23.36
CA ALA A 66 6.74 -16.76 -22.99
C ALA A 66 5.91 -17.99 -23.39
N GLY A 67 4.73 -17.80 -23.99
CA GLY A 67 3.80 -18.89 -24.35
C GLY A 67 3.20 -19.63 -23.16
N LEU A 68 3.31 -19.07 -21.95
CA LEU A 68 2.84 -19.67 -20.70
C LEU A 68 1.37 -19.31 -20.48
N GLN A 69 0.47 -20.24 -20.74
CA GLN A 69 -0.94 -20.14 -20.35
C GLN A 69 -1.18 -20.91 -19.06
N LEU A 70 -0.87 -20.29 -17.91
CA LEU A 70 -1.27 -20.83 -16.61
C LEU A 70 -2.74 -20.47 -16.35
N SER A 71 -3.54 -21.46 -15.98
CA SER A 71 -4.86 -21.26 -15.43
C SER A 71 -4.82 -20.44 -14.14
N LEU A 72 -5.95 -19.82 -13.77
CA LEU A 72 -6.05 -19.06 -12.52
C LEU A 72 -5.71 -19.92 -11.29
N GLU A 73 -6.10 -21.20 -11.30
CA GLU A 73 -5.86 -22.15 -10.22
C GLU A 73 -4.36 -22.46 -10.08
N GLU A 74 -3.66 -22.69 -11.19
CA GLU A 74 -2.21 -22.93 -11.18
C GLU A 74 -1.42 -21.69 -10.71
N LYS A 75 -1.87 -20.48 -11.10
CA LYS A 75 -1.27 -19.22 -10.61
C LYS A 75 -1.43 -19.08 -9.09
N LEU A 76 -2.62 -19.37 -8.57
CA LEU A 76 -2.89 -19.31 -7.13
C LEU A 76 -2.05 -20.33 -6.38
N PHE A 77 -2.01 -21.56 -6.87
CA PHE A 77 -1.21 -22.64 -6.29
C PHE A 77 0.28 -22.27 -6.25
N MET A 78 0.85 -21.81 -7.37
CA MET A 78 2.24 -21.38 -7.47
C MET A 78 2.55 -20.26 -6.48
N ARG A 79 1.67 -19.25 -6.39
CA ARG A 79 1.84 -18.12 -5.47
C ARG A 79 1.88 -18.58 -4.01
N GLU A 80 0.99 -19.49 -3.64
CA GLU A 80 0.94 -20.01 -2.26
C GLU A 80 2.16 -20.88 -1.93
N VAL A 81 2.63 -21.69 -2.88
CA VAL A 81 3.86 -22.47 -2.69
C VAL A 81 5.07 -21.55 -2.54
N LEU A 82 5.17 -20.50 -3.37
CA LEU A 82 6.25 -19.51 -3.29
C LEU A 82 6.22 -18.70 -1.99
N ASP A 83 5.03 -18.32 -1.50
CA ASP A 83 4.88 -17.64 -0.20
C ASP A 83 5.41 -18.52 0.95
N LEU A 84 5.00 -19.79 0.98
CA LEU A 84 5.49 -20.73 1.99
C LEU A 84 7.01 -20.97 1.88
N TYR A 85 7.53 -21.06 0.66
CA TYR A 85 8.97 -21.19 0.45
C TYR A 85 9.75 -19.95 0.90
N ASP A 86 9.24 -18.74 0.62
CA ASP A 86 9.90 -17.51 1.06
C ASP A 86 9.90 -17.37 2.59
N ARG A 87 8.83 -17.82 3.24
CA ARG A 87 8.74 -17.96 4.70
C ARG A 87 9.60 -19.09 5.30
N LYS A 88 10.41 -19.78 4.47
CA LYS A 88 11.39 -20.81 4.86
C LYS A 88 10.79 -22.11 5.40
N TYR A 89 9.56 -22.45 5.01
CA TYR A 89 9.04 -23.80 5.23
C TYR A 89 9.84 -24.83 4.41
N SER A 90 9.98 -26.06 4.92
CA SER A 90 10.64 -27.13 4.18
C SER A 90 9.76 -27.65 3.04
N ILE A 91 10.38 -28.28 2.04
CA ILE A 91 9.67 -28.84 0.88
C ILE A 91 8.63 -29.86 1.34
N GLU A 92 8.95 -30.65 2.36
CA GLU A 92 8.09 -31.68 2.94
C GLU A 92 6.86 -31.06 3.63
N SER A 93 7.06 -30.00 4.42
CA SER A 93 5.95 -29.30 5.08
C SER A 93 5.03 -28.61 4.08
N ILE A 94 5.58 -28.05 2.99
CA ILE A 94 4.79 -27.44 1.92
C ILE A 94 3.98 -28.51 1.18
N ALA A 95 4.60 -29.65 0.87
CA ALA A 95 3.96 -30.78 0.23
C ALA A 95 2.79 -31.33 1.06
N GLU A 96 2.98 -31.43 2.38
CA GLU A 96 1.93 -31.84 3.32
C GLU A 96 0.77 -30.83 3.36
N MET A 97 1.06 -29.52 3.47
CA MET A 97 0.02 -28.48 3.48
C MET A 97 -0.77 -28.39 2.17
N LYS A 98 -0.12 -28.67 1.05
CA LYS A 98 -0.72 -28.62 -0.29
C LYS A 98 -1.26 -29.96 -0.78
N ASN A 99 -1.11 -31.02 0.01
CA ASN A 99 -1.56 -32.37 -0.31
C ASN A 99 -1.03 -32.86 -1.68
N VAL A 100 0.23 -32.56 -1.95
CA VAL A 100 0.96 -32.99 -3.16
C VAL A 100 2.27 -33.67 -2.76
N SER A 101 2.94 -34.35 -3.69
CA SER A 101 4.22 -34.98 -3.36
C SER A 101 5.34 -33.95 -3.21
N SER A 102 6.32 -34.24 -2.34
CA SER A 102 7.53 -33.42 -2.19
C SER A 102 8.30 -33.28 -3.49
N SER A 103 8.27 -34.29 -4.37
CA SER A 103 8.90 -34.23 -5.69
C SER A 103 8.28 -33.14 -6.57
N THR A 104 6.95 -33.00 -6.56
CA THR A 104 6.24 -31.98 -7.33
C THR A 104 6.58 -30.58 -6.82
N ILE A 105 6.63 -30.39 -5.50
CA ILE A 105 7.06 -29.11 -4.92
C ILE A 105 8.53 -28.81 -5.24
N GLN A 106 9.40 -29.82 -5.22
CA GLN A 106 10.82 -29.66 -5.54
C GLN A 106 11.03 -29.26 -6.99
N GLU A 107 10.34 -29.89 -7.94
CA GLU A 107 10.39 -29.52 -9.36
C GLU A 107 9.86 -28.10 -9.59
N LEU A 108 8.79 -27.73 -8.89
CA LEU A 108 8.19 -26.39 -8.98
C LEU A 108 9.12 -25.29 -8.45
N LEU A 109 9.86 -25.58 -7.38
CA LEU A 109 10.78 -24.63 -6.75
C LEU A 109 12.17 -24.61 -7.39
N ALA A 110 12.52 -25.61 -8.22
CA ALA A 110 13.85 -25.74 -8.82
C ALA A 110 14.33 -24.46 -9.57
N PRO A 111 13.50 -23.77 -10.39
CA PRO A 111 13.92 -22.53 -11.05
C PRO A 111 14.26 -21.40 -10.08
N TYR A 112 13.57 -21.34 -8.94
CA TYR A 112 13.72 -20.29 -7.94
C TYR A 112 14.87 -20.57 -6.96
N GLN A 113 15.26 -21.83 -6.80
CA GLN A 113 16.44 -22.23 -6.04
C GLN A 113 17.74 -21.87 -6.76
N ALA A 114 17.80 -22.08 -8.07
CA ALA A 114 18.98 -21.76 -8.89
C ALA A 114 19.29 -20.25 -8.90
N MET A 115 18.26 -19.41 -8.99
CA MET A 115 18.42 -17.94 -8.98
C MET A 115 19.05 -17.40 -7.67
N LYS A 116 18.84 -18.07 -6.54
CA LYS A 116 19.35 -17.63 -5.23
C LYS A 116 20.87 -17.80 -5.09
N ASP A 117 21.47 -18.73 -5.83
CA ASP A 117 22.91 -19.00 -5.74
C ASP A 117 23.73 -18.06 -6.64
N GLU A 118 23.15 -17.59 -7.76
CA GLU A 118 23.81 -16.66 -8.68
C GLU A 118 23.97 -15.25 -8.09
N GLY A 119 22.97 -14.76 -7.34
CA GLY A 119 23.04 -13.46 -6.66
C GLY A 119 24.08 -13.39 -5.53
N ARG A 120 24.52 -14.53 -4.99
CA ARG A 120 25.56 -14.60 -3.94
C ARG A 120 26.97 -14.52 -4.52
N LYS A 121 27.20 -14.99 -5.75
CA LYS A 121 28.52 -14.91 -6.40
C LYS A 121 28.93 -13.47 -6.71
N VAL A 122 28.01 -12.63 -7.19
CA VAL A 122 28.31 -11.22 -7.51
C VAL A 122 28.64 -10.35 -6.30
N ALA A 123 28.25 -10.76 -5.09
CA ALA A 123 28.56 -10.02 -3.86
C ALA A 123 29.96 -10.36 -3.28
N ASN A 124 30.63 -11.41 -3.75
CA ASN A 124 31.90 -11.90 -3.19
C ASN A 124 33.11 -11.64 -4.11
N GLU A 125 32.97 -10.80 -5.13
CA GLU A 125 34.03 -10.48 -6.10
C GLU A 125 34.50 -9.01 -6.05
N ASN A 126 34.34 -8.30 -4.92
CA ASN A 126 34.91 -6.96 -4.69
C ASN A 126 35.88 -6.94 -3.51
#